data_AF-A0A380ECC4-F1
#
_entry.id   AF-A0A380ECC4-F1
#
_cell.length_a   1.000
_cell.length_b   1.000
_cell.length_c   1.000
_cell.angle_alpha   90.00
_cell.angle_beta   90.00
_cell.angle_gamma   90.00
#
_symmetry.space_group_name_H-M   'P 1'
#
loop_
_entity.id
_entity.type
_entity.pdbx_description
1 polymer ?
#
loop_
_entity_poly.entity_id
_entity_poly.type
_entity_poly.pdbx_seq_one_letter_code
_entity_poly.pdbx_strand_id
1 'polypeptide(L)' 'MKKIMVIFGTRPEAIKMAPLVKEIDHNGNFEANIVITAQHRDMLDSVLSIF' A
#
# COMPACT_ATOMS: atom_id res chain seq x y z
N MET A 1 18.45 -0.01 -7.16
CA MET A 1 17.16 -0.25 -6.47
C MET A 1 16.14 -0.72 -7.49
N LYS A 2 15.39 -1.79 -7.22
CA LYS A 2 14.29 -2.26 -8.08
C LYS A 2 13.01 -1.55 -7.66
N LYS A 3 12.31 -0.94 -8.62
CA LYS A 3 11.01 -0.28 -8.38
C LYS A 3 9.90 -1.32 -8.34
N ILE A 4 9.07 -1.29 -7.30
CA ILE A 4 7.91 -2.16 -7.14
C ILE A 4 6.66 -1.29 -7.10
N MET A 5 5.72 -1.54 -8.02
CA MET A 5 4.41 -0.91 -7.99
C MET A 5 3.43 -1.78 -7.23
N VAL A 6 2.78 -1.22 -6.23
CA VAL A 6 1.78 -1.90 -5.39
C VAL A 6 0.43 -1.25 -5.64
N ILE A 7 -0.53 -2.03 -6.15
CA ILE A 7 -1.85 -1.53 -6.55
C ILE A 7 -2.95 -2.18 -5.68
N PHE A 8 -3.80 -1.36 -5.06
CA PHE A 8 -5.00 -1.81 -4.34
C PHE A 8 -6.09 -0.73 -4.35
N GLY A 9 -7.35 -1.10 -4.07
CA GLY A 9 -8.50 -0.20 -4.20
C GLY A 9 -9.50 -0.23 -3.06
N THR A 10 -9.42 -1.24 -2.19
CA THR A 10 -10.42 -1.52 -1.15
C THR A 10 -9.78 -1.63 0.23
N ARG A 11 -10.60 -1.48 1.28
CA ARG A 11 -10.16 -1.64 2.68
C ARG A 11 -9.54 -3.03 2.96
N PRO A 12 -10.14 -4.17 2.57
CA PRO A 12 -9.54 -5.48 2.80
C PRO A 12 -8.18 -5.66 2.10
N GLU A 13 -8.02 -5.09 0.90
CA GLU A 13 -6.72 -5.11 0.21
C GLU A 13 -5.69 -4.28 0.95
N ALA A 14 -6.01 -3.03 1.32
CA ALA A 14 -5.08 -2.16 2.04
C ALA A 14 -4.61 -2.77 3.37
N ILE A 15 -5.50 -3.42 4.13
CA ILE A 15 -5.14 -4.14 5.37
C ILE A 15 -4.12 -5.27 5.09
N LYS A 16 -4.31 -6.02 4.00
CA LYS A 16 -3.42 -7.14 3.64
C LYS A 16 -2.10 -6.66 3.04
N MET A 17 -2.11 -5.53 2.32
CA MET A 17 -0.93 -5.01 1.62
C MET A 17 -0.04 -4.14 2.50
N ALA A 18 -0.57 -3.54 3.58
CA ALA A 18 0.23 -2.68 4.47
C ALA A 18 1.50 -3.35 5.03
N PRO A 19 1.49 -4.60 5.52
CA PRO A 19 2.72 -5.26 5.98
C PRO A 19 3.76 -5.46 4.87
N LEU A 20 3.31 -5.79 3.65
CA LEU A 20 4.19 -5.98 2.50
C LEU A 20 4.84 -4.65 2.09
N VAL A 21 4.08 -3.56 2.04
CA VAL A 21 4.60 -2.22 1.73
C VAL A 21 5.68 -1.81 2.73
N LYS A 22 5.45 -2.04 4.04
CA LYS A 22 6.44 -1.74 5.09
C LYS A 22 7.74 -2.53 4.92
N GLU A 23 7.64 -3.81 4.58
CA GLU A 23 8.83 -4.64 4.35
C GLU A 23 9.61 -4.23 3.09
N ILE A 24 8.90 -3.80 2.03
CA ILE A 24 9.54 -3.25 0.83
C ILE A 24 10.29 -1.96 1.16
N ASP A 25 9.70 -1.07 1.96
CA ASP A 25 10.28 0.22 2.34
C ASP A 25 11.50 0.06 3.27
N HIS A 26 11.49 -0.93 4.16
CA HIS A 26 12.63 -1.26 5.02
C HIS A 26 13.82 -1.89 4.27
N ASN A 27 13.60 -2.44 3.09
CA ASN A 27 14.64 -3.10 2.32
C ASN A 27 15.24 -2.14 1.28
N GLY A 28 16.45 -1.63 1.56
CA GLY A 28 17.16 -0.66 0.71
C GLY A 28 17.47 -1.12 -0.73
N ASN A 29 17.15 -2.36 -1.10
CA ASN A 29 17.23 -2.81 -2.49
C ASN A 29 16.00 -2.44 -3.32
N PHE A 30 14.90 -2.03 -2.69
CA PHE A 30 13.62 -1.75 -3.34
C PHE A 30 13.17 -0.31 -3.17
N GLU A 31 12.24 0.10 -4.04
CA GLU A 31 11.55 1.38 -3.98
C GLU A 31 10.05 1.10 -4.17
N ALA A 32 9.23 1.38 -3.15
CA ALA A 32 7.79 1.16 -3.20
C ALA A 32 7.06 2.34 -3.87
N ASN A 33 6.26 2.05 -4.89
CA ASN A 33 5.34 3.00 -5.52
C ASN A 33 3.90 2.51 -5.33
N ILE A 34 3.16 3.18 -4.46
CA ILE A 34 1.79 2.80 -4.10
C ILE A 34 0.81 3.51 -5.03
N VAL A 35 -0.09 2.75 -5.66
CA VAL A 35 -1.17 3.27 -6.50
C VAL A 35 -2.50 2.79 -5.95
N ILE A 36 -3.38 3.73 -5.61
CA ILE A 36 -4.71 3.43 -5.10
C ILE A 36 -5.78 3.69 -6.15
N THR A 37 -6.67 2.72 -6.39
CA THR A 37 -7.81 2.91 -7.30
C THR A 37 -9.03 3.52 -6.61
N ALA A 38 -9.03 3.59 -5.28
CA ALA A 38 -10.06 4.22 -4.45
C ALA A 38 -11.50 3.75 -4.72
N GLN A 39 -11.71 2.44 -4.96
CA GLN A 39 -13.05 1.86 -5.14
C GLN A 39 -13.97 2.07 -3.93
N HIS A 40 -13.40 2.18 -2.72
CA HIS A 40 -14.11 2.49 -1.48
C HIS A 40 -13.40 3.61 -0.71
N ARG A 41 -13.44 4.86 -1.20
CA ARG A 41 -12.60 5.98 -0.73
C ARG A 41 -12.64 6.23 0.78
N ASP A 42 -13.82 6.46 1.36
CA ASP A 42 -13.93 6.79 2.80
C ASP A 42 -13.39 5.65 3.70
N MET A 43 -13.65 4.40 3.31
CA MET A 43 -13.15 3.23 4.03
C MET A 43 -11.65 3.04 3.83
N LEU A 44 -11.13 3.36 2.66
CA LEU A 44 -9.71 3.26 2.35
C LEU A 44 -8.89 4.33 3.08
N ASP A 45 -9.39 5.56 3.15
CA ASP A 45 -8.73 6.67 3.84
C ASP A 45 -8.55 6.37 5.34
N SER A 46 -9.57 5.76 5.96
CA SER A 46 -9.46 5.29 7.36
C SER A 46 -8.32 4.29 7.55
N VAL A 47 -8.09 3.40 6.59
CA VAL A 47 -7.01 2.41 6.63
C VAL A 47 -5.66 3.09 6.43
N LEU A 48 -5.56 3.98 5.44
CA LEU A 48 -4.33 4.71 5.13
C LEU A 48 -3.89 5.63 6.29
N SER A 49 -4.83 6.16 7.08
CA SER A 49 -4.51 6.99 8.26
C SER A 49 -3.87 6.23 9.42
N ILE A 50 -4.03 4.90 9.47
CA ILE A 50 -3.50 4.04 10.53
C ILE A 50 -2.09 3.54 10.20
N PHE A 51 -1.74 3.47 8.91
CA PHE A 51 -0.58 2.74 8.41
C PHE A 51 0.55 3.62 7.94
#